data_AF-A0A7V9KV71-F1
#
_entry.id   AF-A0A7V9KV71-F1
#
_cell.length_a   1.000
_cell.length_b   1.000
_cell.length_c   1.000
_cell.angle_alpha   90.00
_cell.angle_beta   90.00
_cell.angle_gamma   90.00
#
_symmetry.space_group_name_H-M   'P 1'
#
loop_
_entity.id
_entity.type
_entity.pdbx_description
1 polymer ?
#
loop_
_entity_poly.entity_id
_entity_poly.type
_entity_poly.pdbx_seq_one_letter_code
_entity_poly.pdbx_strand_id
1 'polypeptide(L)' 'MTETTTPSDDALSNLLHENRRFEPPSDLAEHANVTAAEYEAAADPLAYWARQADRLDWATRWDTVLEWDPP' A
#
# COMPACT_ATOMS: atom_id res chain seq x y z
N MET A 1 0.04 0.08 46.37
CA MET A 1 -0.56 0.06 45.02
C MET A 1 0.52 -0.49 44.10
N THR A 2 0.51 -1.80 43.87
CA THR A 2 1.49 -2.48 43.00
C THR A 2 0.78 -2.76 41.69
N GLU A 3 1.11 -2.01 40.64
CA GLU A 3 0.64 -2.26 39.29
C GLU A 3 1.33 -3.53 38.76
N THR A 4 0.57 -4.61 38.65
CA THR A 4 0.95 -5.79 37.87
C THR A 4 0.80 -5.46 36.39
N THR A 5 1.84 -4.91 35.77
CA THR A 5 1.95 -4.90 34.31
C THR A 5 2.09 -6.34 33.83
N THR A 6 1.10 -6.81 33.09
CA THR A 6 1.10 -8.15 32.50
C THR A 6 2.07 -8.14 31.31
N PRO A 7 3.00 -9.10 31.17
CA PRO A 7 4.03 -9.10 30.12
C PRO A 7 3.48 -8.99 28.68
N SER A 8 2.21 -9.34 28.46
CA SER A 8 1.52 -9.16 27.19
C SER A 8 1.27 -7.69 26.83
N ASP A 9 1.03 -6.82 27.81
CA ASP A 9 0.78 -5.39 27.60
C ASP A 9 2.06 -4.63 27.22
N ASP A 10 3.19 -5.01 27.82
CA ASP A 10 4.51 -4.51 27.44
C ASP A 10 4.91 -5.00 26.05
N ALA A 11 4.63 -6.27 25.70
CA ALA A 11 4.89 -6.80 24.37
C ALA A 11 4.05 -6.07 23.29
N LEU A 12 2.77 -5.82 23.55
CA LEU A 12 1.90 -5.05 22.65
C LEU A 12 2.38 -3.59 22.51
N SER A 13 2.77 -2.96 23.63
CA SER A 13 3.32 -1.59 23.65
C SER A 13 4.63 -1.48 22.89
N ASN A 14 5.47 -2.51 22.91
CA ASN A 14 6.70 -2.56 22.11
C ASN A 14 6.40 -2.71 20.61
N LEU A 15 5.40 -3.52 20.23
CA LEU A 15 4.95 -3.61 18.83
C LEU A 15 4.36 -2.28 18.33
N LEU A 16 3.70 -1.52 19.21
CA LEU A 16 3.12 -0.22 18.87
C LEU A 16 4.18 0.83 18.44
N HIS A 17 5.43 0.66 18.85
CA HIS A 17 6.55 1.58 18.55
C HIS A 17 7.67 0.94 17.73
N GLU A 18 7.44 -0.27 17.19
CA GLU A 18 8.42 -1.02 16.44
C GLU A 18 8.66 -0.39 15.05
N ASN A 19 9.91 0.01 14.79
CA ASN A 19 10.32 0.66 13.53
C ASN A 19 11.34 -0.16 12.73
N ARG A 20 11.64 -1.40 13.13
CA ARG A 20 12.53 -2.29 12.38
C ARG A 20 12.02 -2.45 10.94
N ARG A 21 12.92 -2.21 9.99
CA ARG A 21 12.72 -2.48 8.57
C ARG A 21 13.63 -3.60 8.13
N PHE A 22 13.11 -4.43 7.23
CA PHE A 22 13.85 -5.47 6.56
C PHE A 22 13.81 -5.13 5.07
N GLU A 23 14.98 -4.86 4.50
CA GLU A 23 15.08 -4.60 3.07
C GLU A 23 14.73 -5.88 2.30
N PRO A 24 14.08 -5.76 1.13
CA PRO A 24 13.85 -6.91 0.27
C PRO A 24 15.21 -7.49 -0.18
N PRO A 25 15.31 -8.82 -0.36
CA PRO A 25 16.47 -9.42 -1.02
C PRO A 25 16.72 -8.78 -2.38
N SER A 26 17.99 -8.64 -2.79
CA SER A 26 18.36 -7.93 -4.03
C SER A 26 17.68 -8.51 -5.28
N ASP A 27 17.65 -9.84 -5.39
CA ASP A 27 17.00 -10.55 -6.50
C ASP A 27 15.50 -10.21 -6.61
N LEU A 28 14.82 -10.06 -5.47
CA LEU A 28 13.42 -9.66 -5.44
C LEU A 28 13.24 -8.18 -5.80
N ALA A 29 14.15 -7.31 -5.37
CA ALA A 29 14.11 -5.89 -5.70
C ALA A 29 14.37 -5.63 -7.19
N GLU A 30 15.28 -6.40 -7.80
CA GLU A 30 15.62 -6.31 -9.23
C GLU A 30 14.47 -6.75 -10.14
N HIS A 31 13.68 -7.74 -9.71
CA HIS A 31 12.55 -8.30 -10.47
C HIS A 31 11.18 -7.84 -9.96
N ALA A 32 11.13 -6.78 -9.14
CA ALA A 32 9.88 -6.25 -8.64
C ALA A 32 9.00 -5.72 -9.78
N ASN A 33 7.71 -6.09 -9.76
CA ASN A 33 6.74 -5.60 -10.75
C ASN A 33 6.54 -4.07 -10.67
N VAL A 34 6.77 -3.49 -9.49
CA VAL A 34 6.61 -2.07 -9.19
C VAL A 34 7.68 -1.65 -8.20
N THR A 35 8.02 -0.36 -8.22
CA THR A 35 8.99 0.24 -7.29
C THR A 35 8.32 1.31 -6.44
N ALA A 36 9.08 1.96 -5.55
CA ALA A 36 8.59 3.09 -4.75
C ALA A 36 7.97 4.22 -5.60
N ALA A 37 8.37 4.34 -6.87
CA ALA A 37 7.82 5.32 -7.80
C ALA A 37 6.30 5.18 -8.03
N GLU A 38 5.74 3.97 -7.91
CA GLU A 38 4.28 3.80 -8.07
C GLU A 38 3.49 4.45 -6.92
N TYR A 39 4.06 4.58 -5.72
CA TYR A 39 3.41 5.29 -4.62
C TYR A 39 3.30 6.79 -4.91
N GLU A 40 4.36 7.39 -5.44
CA GLU A 40 4.33 8.80 -5.89
C GLU A 40 3.33 8.99 -7.04
N ALA A 41 3.30 8.05 -7.98
CA ALA A 41 2.37 8.08 -9.10
C ALA A 41 0.89 7.92 -8.67
N ALA A 42 0.64 7.27 -7.53
CA ALA A 42 -0.67 7.06 -6.93
C ALA A 42 -1.16 8.25 -6.09
N ALA A 43 -0.37 9.31 -5.96
CA ALA A 43 -0.80 10.56 -5.31
C ALA A 43 -2.02 11.22 -6.01
N ASP A 44 -2.22 10.94 -7.31
CA ASP A 44 -3.46 11.19 -8.03
C ASP A 44 -4.16 9.85 -8.34
N PRO A 45 -5.15 9.43 -7.53
CA PRO A 45 -5.76 8.11 -7.66
C PRO A 45 -6.51 7.92 -8.98
N LEU A 46 -7.18 8.94 -9.50
CA LEU A 46 -7.96 8.82 -10.74
C LEU A 46 -7.03 8.74 -11.94
N ALA A 47 -6.02 9.61 -12.02
CA ALA A 47 -5.05 9.52 -13.09
C ALA A 47 -4.24 8.22 -13.01
N TYR A 48 -3.92 7.74 -11.81
CA TYR A 48 -3.26 6.46 -11.61
C TYR A 48 -4.10 5.32 -12.21
N TRP A 49 -5.35 5.16 -11.78
CA TRP A 49 -6.19 4.06 -12.23
C TRP A 49 -6.54 4.13 -13.72
N ALA A 50 -6.69 5.33 -14.29
CA ALA A 50 -6.81 5.51 -15.73
C ALA A 50 -5.61 4.92 -16.48
N ARG A 51 -4.37 5.23 -16.03
CA ARG A 51 -3.13 4.69 -16.62
C ARG A 51 -2.99 3.18 -16.41
N GLN A 52 -3.39 2.65 -15.25
CA GLN A 52 -3.33 1.20 -15.02
C GLN A 52 -4.31 0.47 -15.94
N ALA A 53 -5.52 1.00 -16.13
CA ALA A 53 -6.55 0.41 -16.98
C ALA A 53 -6.16 0.37 -18.46
N ASP A 54 -5.30 1.29 -18.92
CA ASP A 54 -4.77 1.33 -20.29
C ASP A 54 -3.88 0.14 -20.66
N ARG A 55 -3.46 -0.67 -19.68
CA ARG A 55 -2.70 -1.92 -19.94
C ARG A 55 -3.57 -3.07 -20.45
N LEU A 56 -4.89 -2.91 -20.40
CA LEU A 56 -5.84 -3.90 -20.87
C LEU A 56 -6.28 -3.59 -22.29
N ASP A 57 -6.55 -4.63 -23.08
CA ASP A 57 -7.15 -4.48 -24.40
C ASP A 57 -8.66 -4.25 -24.27
N TRP A 58 -9.08 -3.03 -24.57
CA TRP A 58 -10.48 -2.64 -24.57
C TRP A 58 -11.05 -2.67 -25.98
N ALA A 59 -12.19 -3.34 -26.17
CA ALA A 59 -12.96 -3.22 -27.42
C ALA A 59 -13.47 -1.77 -27.62
N THR A 60 -13.90 -1.15 -26.53
CA THR A 60 -14.22 0.28 -26.44
C THR A 60 -13.72 0.79 -25.09
N ARG A 61 -13.01 1.93 -25.10
CA ARG A 61 -12.51 2.57 -23.88
C ARG A 61 -13.67 3.16 -23.06
N TRP A 62 -13.49 3.24 -21.74
CA TRP A 62 -14.41 3.95 -20.85
C TRP A 62 -14.48 5.46 -21.18
N ASP A 63 -15.41 6.18 -20.56
CA ASP A 63 -15.47 7.65 -20.57
C ASP A 63 -15.19 8.25 -19.17
N THR A 64 -15.57 7.54 -18.10
CA THR A 64 -15.41 7.95 -16.71
C THR A 64 -14.58 6.92 -15.94
N VAL A 65 -13.55 7.37 -15.22
CA VAL A 65 -12.62 6.49 -14.48
C VAL A 65 -13.26 5.91 -13.21
N LEU A 66 -13.99 6.75 -12.47
CA LEU A 66 -14.70 6.35 -11.25
C LEU A 66 -15.97 7.19 -11.15
N GLU A 67 -17.09 6.50 -11.01
CA GLU A 67 -18.36 7.08 -10.58
C GLU A 67 -18.82 6.26 -9.37
N TRP A 68 -19.10 6.92 -8.26
CA TRP A 68 -19.57 6.27 -7.04
C TRP A 68 -20.66 7.11 -6.38
N ASP A 69 -21.77 6.45 -6.05
CA ASP A 69 -22.87 7.03 -5.28
C ASP A 69 -22.90 6.34 -3.90
N PRO A 70 -22.59 7.05 -2.80
CA PRO A 70 -22.61 6.46 -1.46
C PRO A 70 -24.05 6.11 -1.01
N PRO A 71 -24.21 5.05 -0.20
CA PRO A 71 -25.52 4.55 0.26
C PRO A 71 -26.21 5.43 1.31
#